data_AF-A0AAV2YE36-F1
#
_entry.id   AF-A0AAV2YE36-F1
#
_cell.length_a   1.000
_cell.length_b   1.000
_cell.length_c   1.000
_cell.angle_alpha   90.00
_cell.angle_beta   90.00
_cell.angle_gamma   90.00
#
_symmetry.space_group_name_H-M   'P 1'
#
loop_
_entity.id
_entity.type
_entity.pdbx_description
1 polymer ?
#
loop_
_entity_poly.entity_id
_entity_poly.type
_entity_poly.pdbx_seq_one_letter_code
_entity_poly.pdbx_strand_id
1 'polypeptide(L)'
;MAASPRCSSAEANKLTFDCGGACPDEQPCLVYRRSACDTVNSTASKCYPGTEEGCAYECFNWKLAITNPFSFHILHGKFKSDEEIKNEGTDSNWSAKIQYSNENTTVASTSNDKVTAIGRLNLPSYVTQLDIFGGSDPNAPRDYVVDVRLEPGLLQNQTQLSQVRLLNINIGSQVAAMDSLLPTSIQLLDISNNQLADLPLDLIKFPSLTQLYV
;
A
#
# COMPACT_ATOMS: atom_id res chain seq x y z
N MET A 1 0.30 24.61 21.53
CA MET A 1 0.10 23.33 20.82
C MET A 1 -1.27 23.39 20.17
N ALA A 2 -1.36 23.66 18.88
CA ALA A 2 -2.64 23.70 18.17
C ALA A 2 -3.09 22.26 17.92
N ALA A 3 -4.29 21.92 18.39
CA ALA A 3 -4.91 20.62 18.13
C ALA A 3 -4.98 20.36 16.62
N SER A 4 -4.61 19.16 16.18
CA SER A 4 -4.80 18.76 14.80
C SER A 4 -6.29 18.88 14.42
N PRO A 5 -6.64 19.54 13.30
CA PRO A 5 -7.97 19.39 12.75
C PRO A 5 -8.19 17.90 12.51
N ARG A 6 -9.17 17.33 13.19
CA ARG A 6 -9.56 15.93 13.03
C ARG A 6 -10.37 15.85 11.75
N CYS A 7 -9.74 15.46 10.65
CA CYS A 7 -10.48 15.03 9.47
C CYS A 7 -11.31 13.80 9.88
N SER A 8 -12.62 13.97 10.08
CA SER A 8 -13.41 13.09 10.95
C SER A 8 -13.79 11.74 10.33
N SER A 9 -13.59 11.55 9.02
CA SER A 9 -13.92 10.32 8.30
C SER A 9 -12.72 9.41 7.96
N ALA A 10 -11.49 9.92 7.99
CA ALA A 10 -10.31 9.12 7.67
C ALA A 10 -9.13 9.53 8.56
N GLU A 11 -8.51 8.54 9.19
CA GLU A 11 -7.24 8.75 9.88
C GLU A 11 -6.24 9.36 8.88
N ALA A 12 -5.60 10.45 9.28
CA ALA A 12 -4.57 11.08 8.44
C ALA A 12 -3.52 10.03 8.04
N ASN A 13 -2.95 10.18 6.83
CA ASN A 13 -1.88 9.31 6.35
C ASN A 13 -2.29 7.83 6.13
N LYS A 14 -3.60 7.55 6.03
CA LYS A 14 -4.15 6.22 5.71
C LYS A 14 -4.75 6.15 4.31
N LEU A 15 -4.26 5.21 3.49
CA LEU A 15 -4.81 4.96 2.15
C LEU A 15 -6.17 4.26 2.28
N THR A 16 -7.22 4.84 1.70
CA THR A 16 -8.60 4.33 1.86
C THR A 16 -9.46 4.68 0.65
N PHE A 17 -10.61 4.02 0.49
CA PHE A 17 -11.67 4.46 -0.43
C PHE A 17 -12.74 5.33 0.26
N ASP A 18 -12.67 5.47 1.58
CA ASP A 18 -13.56 6.34 2.36
C ASP A 18 -13.08 7.80 2.32
N CYS A 19 -13.29 8.44 1.17
CA CYS A 19 -12.76 9.77 0.87
C CYS A 19 -13.75 10.90 1.18
N GLY A 20 -14.78 10.65 2.00
CA GLY A 20 -15.80 11.65 2.34
C GLY A 20 -16.52 12.26 1.14
N GLY A 21 -16.56 11.56 0.00
CA GLY A 21 -17.13 12.03 -1.26
C GLY A 21 -16.29 13.08 -2.02
N ALA A 22 -15.06 13.37 -1.58
CA ALA A 22 -14.20 14.36 -2.25
C ALA A 22 -13.55 13.83 -3.54
N CYS A 23 -13.28 12.53 -3.59
CA CYS A 23 -12.63 11.89 -4.73
C CYS A 23 -13.62 11.40 -5.78
N PRO A 24 -13.22 11.39 -7.07
CA PRO A 24 -13.97 10.70 -8.11
C PRO A 24 -14.23 9.24 -7.75
N ASP A 25 -15.31 8.68 -8.31
CA ASP A 25 -15.70 7.30 -8.07
C ASP A 25 -14.55 6.31 -8.32
N GLU A 26 -14.49 5.30 -7.45
CA GLU A 26 -13.50 4.22 -7.51
C GLU A 26 -12.05 4.69 -7.35
N GLN A 27 -11.78 5.90 -6.85
CA GLN A 27 -10.41 6.34 -6.54
C GLN A 27 -10.13 6.25 -5.04
N PRO A 28 -9.05 5.56 -4.63
CA PRO A 28 -8.58 5.64 -3.26
C PRO A 28 -7.96 7.02 -3.00
N CYS A 29 -7.79 7.36 -1.73
CA CYS A 29 -7.24 8.62 -1.31
C CYS A 29 -6.39 8.53 -0.05
N LEU A 30 -5.61 9.58 0.13
CA LEU A 30 -4.97 9.93 1.39
C LEU A 30 -5.53 11.25 1.89
N VAL A 31 -5.79 11.30 3.20
CA VAL A 31 -6.30 12.50 3.87
C VAL A 31 -5.18 13.23 4.57
N TYR A 32 -5.11 14.53 4.32
CA TYR A 32 -4.08 15.41 4.85
C TYR A 32 -4.66 16.72 5.36
N ARG A 33 -3.80 17.48 6.04
CA ARG A 33 -3.99 18.92 6.17
C ARG A 33 -3.82 19.59 4.82
N ARG A 34 -4.70 20.54 4.49
CA ARG A 34 -4.79 21.22 3.20
C ARG A 34 -3.45 21.73 2.64
N SER A 35 -2.64 22.36 3.48
CA SER A 35 -1.33 22.91 3.11
C SER A 35 -0.31 21.87 2.62
N ALA A 36 -0.51 20.58 2.89
CA ALA A 36 0.34 19.49 2.42
C ALA A 36 -0.11 18.90 1.08
N CYS A 37 -1.31 19.27 0.60
CA CYS A 37 -1.91 18.78 -0.64
C CYS A 37 -1.68 19.73 -1.83
N ASP A 38 -1.48 21.03 -1.57
CA ASP A 38 -1.47 22.07 -2.61
C ASP A 38 -0.36 21.91 -3.68
N THR A 39 0.62 21.04 -3.47
CA THR A 39 1.71 20.75 -4.42
C THR A 39 1.49 19.51 -5.28
N VAL A 40 0.43 18.74 -5.07
CA VAL A 40 0.22 17.46 -5.76
C VAL A 40 -0.91 17.56 -6.78
N ASN A 41 -0.51 17.80 -8.03
CA ASN A 41 -1.42 17.80 -9.16
C ASN A 41 -0.71 17.18 -10.37
N SER A 42 -1.03 15.91 -10.62
CA SER A 42 -0.51 15.13 -11.73
C SER A 42 -1.64 14.34 -12.39
N THR A 43 -1.32 13.60 -13.43
CA THR A 43 -2.25 12.62 -14.01
C THR A 43 -2.56 11.47 -13.05
N ALA A 44 -1.60 11.10 -12.19
CA ALA A 44 -1.66 9.96 -11.28
C ALA A 44 -2.33 10.27 -9.93
N SER A 45 -2.24 11.52 -9.47
CA SER A 45 -2.93 11.95 -8.26
C SER A 45 -3.28 13.43 -8.31
N LYS A 46 -4.42 13.78 -7.71
CA LYS A 46 -4.93 15.14 -7.66
C LYS A 46 -5.53 15.44 -6.31
N CYS A 47 -5.24 16.61 -5.78
CA CYS A 47 -5.82 17.09 -4.54
C CYS A 47 -7.19 17.74 -4.73
N TYR A 48 -8.11 17.38 -3.85
CA TYR A 48 -9.45 17.93 -3.74
C TYR A 48 -9.67 18.50 -2.33
N PRO A 49 -10.31 19.66 -2.20
CA PRO A 49 -10.63 20.21 -0.88
C PRO A 49 -11.62 19.28 -0.17
N GLY A 50 -11.39 19.04 1.12
CA GLY A 50 -12.37 18.37 1.97
C GLY A 50 -13.56 19.27 2.28
N THR A 51 -14.66 18.64 2.68
CA THR A 51 -15.84 19.35 3.23
C THR A 51 -15.55 19.94 4.61
N GLU A 52 -14.59 19.36 5.34
CA GLU A 52 -14.12 19.84 6.63
C GLU A 52 -13.02 20.88 6.49
N GLU A 53 -13.10 21.92 7.32
CA GLU A 53 -12.15 23.03 7.29
C GLU A 53 -10.72 22.54 7.60
N GLY A 54 -9.80 22.82 6.68
CA GLY A 54 -8.39 22.45 6.82
C GLY A 54 -8.04 21.05 6.33
N CYS A 55 -8.99 20.26 5.84
CA CYS A 55 -8.74 18.94 5.25
C CYS A 55 -8.63 19.00 3.72
N ALA A 56 -7.78 18.16 3.16
CA ALA A 56 -7.71 17.90 1.72
C ALA A 56 -7.47 16.41 1.48
N TYR A 57 -7.97 15.94 0.34
CA TYR A 57 -7.90 14.56 -0.11
C TYR A 57 -7.02 14.51 -1.35
N GLU A 58 -5.91 13.79 -1.30
CA GLU A 58 -5.20 13.41 -2.52
C GLU A 58 -5.86 12.15 -3.05
N CYS A 59 -6.51 12.27 -4.19
CA CYS A 59 -7.19 11.17 -4.86
C CYS A 59 -6.26 10.58 -5.91
N PHE A 60 -6.09 9.27 -5.88
CA PHE A 60 -5.19 8.56 -6.78
C PHE A 60 -5.97 7.98 -7.94
N ASN A 61 -5.61 8.42 -9.14
CA ASN A 61 -6.08 7.81 -10.35
C ASN A 61 -5.24 6.55 -10.60
N TRP A 62 -5.77 5.38 -10.22
CA TRP A 62 -5.09 4.10 -10.45
C TRP A 62 -5.34 3.52 -11.85
N LYS A 63 -6.26 4.12 -12.64
CA LYS A 63 -6.64 3.67 -13.99
C LYS A 63 -5.83 4.33 -15.11
N LEU A 64 -4.53 4.55 -14.91
CA LEU A 64 -3.73 5.36 -15.85
C LEU A 64 -3.41 4.63 -17.16
N ALA A 65 -3.36 3.29 -17.13
CA ALA A 65 -3.01 2.48 -18.29
C ALA A 65 -3.74 1.13 -18.36
N ILE A 66 -4.04 0.53 -17.20
CA ILE A 66 -4.62 -0.80 -17.06
C ILE A 66 -5.68 -0.73 -15.95
N THR A 67 -6.80 -1.44 -16.10
CA THR A 67 -7.90 -1.49 -15.11
C THR A 67 -7.89 -2.75 -14.25
N ASN A 68 -7.02 -3.72 -14.55
CA ASN A 68 -6.79 -4.94 -13.76
C ASN A 68 -5.39 -5.50 -14.10
N PRO A 69 -4.45 -5.62 -13.16
CA PRO A 69 -4.61 -5.42 -11.71
C PRO A 69 -4.94 -3.99 -11.28
N PHE A 70 -5.55 -3.86 -10.10
CA PHE A 70 -5.38 -2.62 -9.32
C PHE A 70 -3.95 -2.63 -8.80
N SER A 71 -3.14 -1.65 -9.20
CA SER A 71 -1.74 -1.52 -8.78
C SER A 71 -1.53 -0.21 -8.04
N PHE A 72 -0.90 -0.29 -6.87
CA PHE A 72 -0.53 0.89 -6.09
C PHE A 72 0.88 0.75 -5.51
N HIS A 73 1.73 1.74 -5.78
CA HIS A 73 3.12 1.73 -5.32
C HIS A 73 3.31 2.67 -4.14
N ILE A 74 3.93 2.18 -3.08
CA ILE A 74 4.34 2.97 -1.94
C ILE A 74 5.84 3.16 -2.09
N LEU A 75 6.26 4.29 -2.65
CA LEU A 75 7.66 4.61 -2.88
C LEU A 75 8.39 4.71 -1.53
N HIS A 76 9.66 4.33 -1.49
CA HIS A 76 10.46 4.41 -0.28
C HIS A 76 10.55 5.86 0.20
N GLY A 77 10.78 5.99 1.49
CA GLY A 77 10.87 7.27 2.19
C GLY A 77 12.14 7.29 3.03
N LYS A 78 12.02 7.85 4.23
CA LYS A 78 13.09 7.90 5.24
C LYS A 78 13.13 6.64 6.10
N PHE A 79 12.09 5.81 6.06
CA PHE A 79 12.08 4.53 6.75
C PHE A 79 13.21 3.65 6.22
N LYS A 80 13.85 2.93 7.15
CA LYS A 80 14.79 1.84 6.87
C LYS A 80 14.49 0.70 7.81
N SER A 81 14.43 -0.52 7.29
CA SER A 81 14.30 -1.72 8.12
C SER A 81 15.60 -1.99 8.90
N ASP A 82 15.51 -2.76 9.99
CA ASP A 82 16.72 -3.19 10.72
C ASP A 82 17.66 -3.99 9.82
N GLU A 83 17.11 -4.77 8.90
CA GLU A 83 17.82 -5.58 7.92
C GLU A 83 18.49 -4.73 6.85
N GLU A 84 17.83 -3.67 6.36
CA GLU A 84 18.45 -2.68 5.48
C GLU A 84 19.64 -1.98 6.16
N ILE A 85 19.47 -1.55 7.41
CA ILE A 85 20.56 -0.91 8.18
C ILE A 85 21.74 -1.88 8.35
N LYS A 86 21.48 -3.16 8.62
CA LYS A 86 22.52 -4.20 8.68
C LYS A 86 23.22 -4.34 7.32
N ASN A 87 22.46 -4.46 6.24
CA ASN A 87 22.99 -4.62 4.88
C ASN A 87 23.86 -3.43 4.46
N GLU A 88 23.48 -2.19 4.81
CA GLU A 88 24.32 -1.00 4.61
C GLU A 88 25.68 -1.08 5.30
N GLY A 89 25.73 -1.71 6.48
CA GLY A 89 26.96 -1.89 7.25
C GLY A 89 27.82 -3.07 6.79
N THR A 90 27.24 -4.08 6.12
CA THR A 90 27.92 -5.35 5.81
C THR A 90 28.12 -5.63 4.33
N ASP A 91 27.24 -5.16 3.44
CA ASP A 91 27.33 -5.37 2.00
C ASP A 91 27.85 -4.11 1.31
N SER A 92 29.10 -4.16 0.86
CA SER A 92 29.77 -3.05 0.17
C SER A 92 29.08 -2.63 -1.14
N ASN A 93 28.23 -3.48 -1.71
CA ASN A 93 27.48 -3.21 -2.94
C ASN A 93 26.01 -2.83 -2.69
N TRP A 94 25.57 -2.73 -1.43
CA TRP A 94 24.17 -2.44 -1.10
C TRP A 94 23.64 -1.19 -1.79
N SER A 95 24.40 -0.09 -1.76
CA SER A 95 24.05 1.17 -2.40
C SER A 95 23.84 1.03 -3.92
N ALA A 96 24.61 0.18 -4.59
CA ALA A 96 24.42 -0.09 -6.01
C ALA A 96 23.14 -0.90 -6.25
N LYS A 97 22.81 -1.86 -5.39
CA LYS A 97 21.59 -2.67 -5.51
C LYS A 97 20.32 -1.81 -5.42
N ILE A 98 20.24 -0.90 -4.44
CA ILE A 98 19.08 -0.01 -4.28
C ILE A 98 19.01 1.10 -5.34
N GLN A 99 20.12 1.44 -6.00
CA GLN A 99 20.08 2.39 -7.13
C GLN A 99 19.37 1.82 -8.36
N TYR A 100 19.44 0.50 -8.58
CA TYR A 100 18.76 -0.14 -9.71
C TYR A 100 17.25 -0.24 -9.51
N SER A 101 16.75 -0.24 -8.28
CA SER A 101 15.32 -0.06 -7.98
C SER A 101 14.95 1.43 -8.13
N ASN A 102 14.83 1.89 -9.37
CA ASN A 102 14.47 3.26 -9.70
C ASN A 102 13.05 3.59 -9.24
N GLU A 103 12.84 4.57 -8.36
CA GLU A 103 11.51 4.94 -7.83
C GLU A 103 10.53 5.59 -8.83
N ASN A 104 10.82 5.53 -10.13
CA ASN A 104 9.91 6.03 -11.14
C ASN A 104 8.79 5.01 -11.38
N THR A 105 7.54 5.48 -11.34
CA THR A 105 6.38 4.65 -11.59
C THR A 105 5.35 5.38 -12.44
N THR A 106 4.68 4.62 -13.29
CA THR A 106 3.56 5.08 -14.12
C THR A 106 2.20 4.68 -13.53
N VAL A 107 2.18 3.95 -12.41
CA VAL A 107 0.95 3.62 -11.68
C VAL A 107 0.71 4.62 -10.54
N ALA A 108 -0.49 4.57 -9.96
CA ALA A 108 -0.80 5.34 -8.77
C ALA A 108 0.21 5.06 -7.64
N SER A 109 0.74 6.11 -7.03
CA SER A 109 1.76 5.97 -6.02
C SER A 109 1.77 7.10 -5.00
N THR A 110 2.37 6.82 -3.85
CA THR A 110 2.65 7.80 -2.80
C THR A 110 3.95 7.43 -2.08
N SER A 111 4.54 8.36 -1.34
CA SER A 111 5.75 8.08 -0.56
C SER A 111 5.40 7.48 0.81
N ASN A 112 6.24 6.58 1.30
CA ASN A 112 6.15 6.04 2.67
C ASN A 112 6.37 7.10 3.75
N ASP A 113 6.92 8.28 3.42
CA ASP A 113 6.92 9.44 4.31
C ASP A 113 5.52 10.02 4.55
N LYS A 114 4.57 9.71 3.65
CA LYS A 114 3.20 10.23 3.65
C LYS A 114 2.16 9.19 4.05
N VAL A 115 2.35 7.92 3.71
CA VAL A 115 1.42 6.84 4.06
C VAL A 115 2.00 5.98 5.17
N THR A 116 1.19 5.75 6.20
CA THR A 116 1.56 4.95 7.38
C THR A 116 0.64 3.75 7.57
N ALA A 117 -0.53 3.76 6.92
CA ALA A 117 -1.48 2.67 6.98
C ALA A 117 -2.25 2.51 5.67
N ILE A 118 -2.72 1.29 5.43
CA ILE A 118 -3.68 0.97 4.38
C ILE A 118 -4.95 0.47 5.05
N GLY A 119 -6.03 1.22 4.88
CA GLY A 119 -7.37 0.87 5.33
C GLY A 119 -8.05 -0.09 4.38
N ARG A 120 -9.30 -0.45 4.69
CA ARG A 120 -10.11 -1.32 3.83
C ARG A 120 -10.20 -0.78 2.42
N LEU A 121 -9.88 -1.63 1.44
CA LEU A 121 -9.99 -1.30 0.02
C LEU A 121 -11.32 -1.78 -0.52
N ASN A 122 -12.06 -0.88 -1.16
CA ASN A 122 -13.32 -1.19 -1.82
C ASN A 122 -13.11 -1.18 -3.34
N LEU A 123 -12.53 -2.27 -3.84
CA LEU A 123 -12.18 -2.37 -5.25
C LEU A 123 -13.44 -2.62 -6.09
N PRO A 124 -13.49 -2.11 -7.33
CA PRO A 124 -14.58 -2.43 -8.24
C PRO A 124 -14.69 -3.93 -8.52
N SER A 125 -15.90 -4.40 -8.81
CA SER A 125 -16.20 -5.84 -8.97
C SER A 125 -15.48 -6.50 -10.15
N TYR A 126 -14.97 -5.72 -11.10
CA TYR A 126 -14.20 -6.22 -12.26
C TYR A 126 -12.70 -6.37 -11.96
N VAL A 127 -12.22 -5.87 -10.82
CA VAL A 127 -10.83 -6.04 -10.39
C VAL A 127 -10.67 -7.40 -9.75
N THR A 128 -9.91 -8.28 -10.38
CA THR A 128 -9.67 -9.65 -9.88
C THR A 128 -8.27 -9.84 -9.31
N GLN A 129 -7.36 -8.90 -9.55
CA GLN A 129 -6.00 -8.90 -9.04
C GLN A 129 -5.69 -7.57 -8.34
N LEU A 130 -5.05 -7.68 -7.17
CA LEU A 130 -4.49 -6.56 -6.43
C LEU A 130 -2.97 -6.70 -6.32
N ASP A 131 -2.27 -5.63 -6.68
CA ASP A 131 -0.83 -5.48 -6.51
C ASP A 131 -0.54 -4.23 -5.64
N ILE A 132 0.04 -4.42 -4.46
CA ILE A 132 0.59 -3.33 -3.64
C ILE A 132 2.07 -3.59 -3.43
N PHE A 133 2.92 -2.67 -3.88
CA PHE A 133 4.37 -2.81 -3.81
C PHE A 133 4.99 -1.70 -2.97
N GLY A 134 5.98 -2.07 -2.15
CA GLY A 134 6.99 -1.16 -1.65
C GLY A 134 8.02 -0.85 -2.73
N GLY A 135 8.24 0.43 -2.98
CA GLY A 135 8.96 0.92 -4.14
C GLY A 135 8.16 0.76 -5.43
N SER A 136 8.89 0.79 -6.54
CA SER A 136 8.37 0.65 -7.91
C SER A 136 8.84 -0.61 -8.64
N ASP A 137 9.83 -1.32 -8.07
CA ASP A 137 10.36 -2.57 -8.61
C ASP A 137 9.87 -3.75 -7.75
N PRO A 138 9.05 -4.66 -8.29
CA PRO A 138 8.64 -5.87 -7.56
C PRO A 138 9.81 -6.80 -7.22
N ASN A 139 10.97 -6.65 -7.89
CA ASN A 139 12.19 -7.40 -7.63
C ASN A 139 13.24 -6.58 -6.85
N ALA A 140 12.78 -5.58 -6.08
CA ALA A 140 13.64 -4.79 -5.22
C ALA A 140 14.58 -5.69 -4.39
N PRO A 141 15.80 -5.22 -4.07
CA PRO A 141 16.73 -5.98 -3.25
C PRO A 141 16.04 -6.48 -1.98
N ARG A 142 16.34 -7.72 -1.60
CA ARG A 142 15.84 -8.29 -0.35
C ARG A 142 16.14 -7.32 0.81
N ASP A 143 15.17 -7.14 1.70
CA ASP A 143 15.21 -6.25 2.86
C ASP A 143 15.02 -4.76 2.59
N TYR A 144 14.99 -4.35 1.32
CA TYR A 144 14.65 -2.98 0.92
C TYR A 144 13.13 -2.83 0.81
N VAL A 145 12.49 -2.48 1.93
CA VAL A 145 11.03 -2.52 2.10
C VAL A 145 10.47 -1.19 2.60
N VAL A 146 9.17 -0.98 2.44
CA VAL A 146 8.44 0.14 3.06
C VAL A 146 7.69 -0.32 4.31
N ASP A 147 7.39 0.61 5.22
CA ASP A 147 6.68 0.32 6.46
C ASP A 147 5.27 0.90 6.47
N VAL A 148 4.26 0.03 6.35
CA VAL A 148 2.86 0.43 6.46
C VAL A 148 2.06 -0.59 7.25
N ARG A 149 1.15 -0.08 8.08
CA ARG A 149 0.17 -0.90 8.80
C ARG A 149 -0.98 -1.30 7.88
N LEU A 150 -1.23 -2.61 7.74
CA LEU A 150 -2.41 -3.14 7.07
C LEU A 150 -3.55 -3.26 8.08
N GLU A 151 -4.65 -2.53 7.86
CA GLU A 151 -5.77 -2.57 8.80
C GLU A 151 -6.61 -3.84 8.67
N PRO A 152 -7.19 -4.34 9.78
CA PRO A 152 -8.10 -5.48 9.76
C PRO A 152 -9.24 -5.33 8.75
N GLY A 153 -9.47 -6.39 7.99
CA GLY A 153 -10.46 -6.40 6.92
C GLY A 153 -10.02 -5.71 5.63
N LEU A 154 -8.70 -5.50 5.43
CA LEU A 154 -8.10 -4.84 4.26
C LEU A 154 -8.81 -5.20 2.94
N LEU A 155 -8.99 -6.51 2.69
CA LEU A 155 -9.60 -7.08 1.49
C LEU A 155 -10.68 -8.13 1.81
N GLN A 156 -11.04 -8.32 3.08
CA GLN A 156 -11.87 -9.44 3.53
C GLN A 156 -13.21 -9.55 2.77
N ASN A 157 -13.78 -8.42 2.33
CA ASN A 157 -15.03 -8.38 1.58
C ASN A 157 -14.85 -8.38 0.04
N GLN A 158 -13.61 -8.42 -0.45
CA GLN A 158 -13.29 -8.35 -1.88
C GLN A 158 -13.26 -9.76 -2.50
N THR A 159 -14.38 -10.47 -2.44
CA THR A 159 -14.50 -11.89 -2.83
C THR A 159 -14.28 -12.14 -4.33
N GLN A 160 -14.28 -11.09 -5.14
CA GLN A 160 -13.95 -11.15 -6.56
C GLN A 160 -12.44 -11.32 -6.82
N LEU A 161 -11.59 -11.03 -5.82
CA LEU A 161 -10.15 -11.18 -5.96
C LEU A 161 -9.77 -12.66 -6.01
N SER A 162 -9.01 -13.02 -7.04
CA SER A 162 -8.36 -14.32 -7.19
C SER A 162 -6.86 -14.25 -6.97
N GLN A 163 -6.25 -13.06 -7.07
CA GLN A 163 -4.81 -12.86 -6.92
C GLN A 163 -4.52 -11.64 -6.05
N VAL A 164 -3.66 -11.81 -5.06
CA VAL A 164 -3.19 -10.72 -4.19
C VAL A 164 -1.67 -10.77 -4.11
N ARG A 165 -1.03 -9.65 -4.40
CA ARG A 165 0.42 -9.46 -4.25
C ARG A 165 0.67 -8.27 -3.34
N LEU A 166 1.35 -8.52 -2.23
CA LEU A 166 1.83 -7.51 -1.29
C LEU A 166 3.35 -7.70 -1.23
N LEU A 167 4.13 -6.89 -1.94
CA LEU A 167 5.57 -7.14 -2.10
C LEU A 167 6.38 -6.00 -1.50
N ASN A 168 7.54 -6.33 -0.92
CA ASN A 168 8.48 -5.34 -0.37
C ASN A 168 7.88 -4.46 0.74
N ILE A 169 7.00 -5.02 1.58
CA ILE A 169 6.32 -4.33 2.68
C ILE A 169 6.72 -4.98 4.00
N ASN A 170 7.15 -4.18 4.97
CA ASN A 170 7.43 -4.65 6.32
C ASN A 170 6.14 -5.07 7.04
N ILE A 171 5.71 -6.31 6.82
CA ILE A 171 4.53 -6.90 7.46
C ILE A 171 4.89 -7.99 8.47
N GLY A 172 6.18 -8.22 8.75
CA GLY A 172 6.66 -9.25 9.67
C GLY A 172 5.97 -9.25 11.04
N SER A 173 5.66 -8.07 11.59
CA SER A 173 4.93 -7.92 12.85
C SER A 173 3.40 -8.06 12.74
N GLN A 174 2.87 -8.09 11.52
CA GLN A 174 1.44 -8.08 11.19
C GLN A 174 0.94 -9.44 10.66
N VAL A 175 1.89 -10.33 10.39
CA VAL A 175 1.75 -11.75 10.00
C VAL A 175 0.59 -12.46 10.70
N ALA A 176 0.51 -12.37 12.03
CA ALA A 176 -0.49 -13.09 12.81
C ALA A 176 -1.95 -12.67 12.52
N ALA A 177 -2.15 -11.52 11.87
CA ALA A 177 -3.47 -11.00 11.51
C ALA A 177 -3.84 -11.25 10.04
N MET A 178 -2.99 -11.91 9.25
CA MET A 178 -3.19 -12.04 7.79
C MET A 178 -4.50 -12.72 7.39
N ASP A 179 -4.98 -13.65 8.20
CA ASP A 179 -6.27 -14.32 8.02
C ASP A 179 -7.48 -13.36 8.13
N SER A 180 -7.30 -12.23 8.83
CA SER A 180 -8.29 -11.16 8.92
C SER A 180 -8.15 -10.10 7.82
N LEU A 181 -7.07 -10.13 7.04
CA LEU A 181 -6.78 -9.14 5.99
C LEU A 181 -7.32 -9.56 4.62
N LEU A 182 -7.30 -10.86 4.31
CA LEU A 182 -7.48 -11.37 2.94
C LEU A 182 -8.82 -12.09 2.75
N PRO A 183 -9.39 -12.09 1.53
CA PRO A 183 -10.58 -12.88 1.23
C PRO A 183 -10.19 -14.36 1.02
N THR A 184 -11.08 -15.28 1.37
CA THR A 184 -10.83 -16.73 1.25
C THR A 184 -10.94 -17.26 -0.19
N SER A 185 -11.32 -16.39 -1.14
CA SER A 185 -11.46 -16.69 -2.57
C SER A 185 -10.13 -16.71 -3.33
N ILE A 186 -9.06 -16.19 -2.73
CA ILE A 186 -7.76 -16.06 -3.40
C ILE A 186 -7.19 -17.42 -3.81
N GLN A 187 -6.64 -17.46 -5.02
CA GLN A 187 -5.95 -18.61 -5.59
C GLN A 187 -4.44 -18.42 -5.59
N LEU A 188 -4.00 -17.16 -5.67
CA LEU A 188 -2.59 -16.76 -5.61
C LEU A 188 -2.41 -15.71 -4.52
N LEU A 189 -1.47 -15.98 -3.62
CA LEU A 189 -0.97 -15.02 -2.65
C LEU A 189 0.54 -14.88 -2.83
N ASP A 190 1.00 -13.68 -3.11
CA ASP A 190 2.43 -13.35 -3.14
C ASP A 190 2.72 -12.33 -2.04
N ILE A 191 3.52 -12.75 -1.07
CA ILE A 191 3.97 -11.94 0.05
C ILE A 191 5.50 -11.94 0.13
N SER A 192 6.17 -11.97 -1.02
CA SER A 192 7.62 -11.99 -1.10
C SER A 192 8.26 -10.72 -0.55
N ASN A 193 9.44 -10.87 0.05
CA ASN A 193 10.26 -9.77 0.58
C ASN A 193 9.56 -8.91 1.65
N ASN A 194 8.91 -9.57 2.62
CA ASN A 194 8.04 -8.90 3.59
C ASN A 194 8.49 -8.98 5.06
N GLN A 195 9.79 -9.23 5.29
CA GLN A 195 10.37 -9.37 6.63
C GLN A 195 9.70 -10.47 7.48
N LEU A 196 9.26 -11.54 6.82
CA LEU A 196 8.63 -12.69 7.47
C LEU A 196 9.68 -13.52 8.20
N ALA A 197 9.51 -13.71 9.52
CA ALA A 197 10.30 -14.67 10.30
C ALA A 197 9.71 -16.09 10.21
N ASP A 198 8.38 -16.18 10.12
CA ASP A 198 7.61 -17.41 10.09
C ASP A 198 6.48 -17.31 9.05
N LEU A 199 5.94 -18.46 8.64
CA LEU A 199 4.81 -18.48 7.72
C LEU A 199 3.55 -17.94 8.43
N PRO A 200 2.91 -16.86 7.94
CA PRO A 200 1.89 -16.14 8.70
C PRO A 200 0.50 -16.76 8.76
N LEU A 201 0.22 -17.63 7.80
CA LEU A 201 -1.14 -17.91 7.37
C LEU A 201 -1.57 -19.27 7.88
N ASP A 202 -2.72 -19.33 8.55
CA ASP A 202 -3.46 -20.58 8.67
C ASP A 202 -4.03 -20.91 7.29
N LEU A 203 -3.21 -21.59 6.47
CA LEU A 203 -3.52 -21.94 5.08
C LEU A 203 -4.83 -22.71 4.95
N ILE A 204 -5.29 -23.38 6.01
CA ILE A 204 -6.57 -24.11 6.05
C ILE A 204 -7.75 -23.14 5.84
N LYS A 205 -7.62 -21.87 6.23
CA LYS A 205 -8.64 -20.83 6.03
C LYS A 205 -8.73 -20.34 4.58
N PHE A 206 -7.79 -20.72 3.72
CA PHE A 206 -7.72 -20.32 2.32
C PHE A 206 -7.84 -21.55 1.41
N PRO A 207 -9.02 -22.21 1.37
CA PRO A 207 -9.20 -23.48 0.66
C PRO A 207 -9.03 -23.37 -0.87
N SER A 208 -9.09 -22.15 -1.41
CA SER A 208 -8.92 -21.87 -2.83
C SER A 208 -7.45 -21.63 -3.21
N LEU A 209 -6.55 -21.46 -2.23
CA LEU A 209 -5.16 -21.09 -2.47
C LEU A 209 -4.42 -22.24 -3.14
N THR A 210 -3.85 -21.98 -4.31
CA THR A 210 -3.07 -22.95 -5.10
C THR A 210 -1.63 -22.52 -5.30
N GLN A 211 -1.35 -21.22 -5.16
CA GLN A 211 -0.02 -20.64 -5.33
C GLN A 211 0.27 -19.69 -4.16
N LEU A 212 1.42 -19.90 -3.54
CA LEU A 212 1.93 -19.10 -2.43
C LEU A 212 3.40 -18.79 -2.67
N TYR A 213 3.73 -17.50 -2.65
CA TYR A 213 5.09 -16.98 -2.74
C TYR A 213 5.40 -16.19 -1.46
N VAL A 214 6.56 -16.42 -0.86
CA VAL A 214 7.00 -15.86 0.44
C VAL A 214 8.46 -15.46 0.40
#